data_AF-C6VTV6-F1
#
_entry.id   AF-C6VTV6-F1
#
_cell.length_a   1.000
_cell.length_b   1.000
_cell.length_c   1.000
_cell.angle_alpha   90.00
_cell.angle_beta   90.00
_cell.angle_gamma   90.00
#
_symmetry.space_group_name_H-M   'P 1'
#
loop_
_entity.id
_entity.type
_entity.pdbx_description
1 polymer ?
#
loop_
_entity_poly.entity_id
_entity_poly.type
_entity_poly.pdbx_seq_one_letter_code
_entity_poly.pdbx_strand_id
1 'polypeptide(L)'
;MNPRVKEILSAEPFVITSLWTDGKVRVTDFGKFLAEYRGSGKSPFAKILQPDIFIQAKTDERTILWGDMTEMEDYDGKLIPAPLDFCPDVLFQNSTPA
;
A
#
# COMPACT_ATOMS: atom_id res chain seq x y z
N MET A 1 -6.47 -18.91 -4.56
CA MET A 1 -6.43 -17.53 -4.04
C MET A 1 -5.01 -17.28 -3.57
N ASN A 2 -4.37 -16.16 -3.95
CA ASN A 2 -3.02 -15.89 -3.47
C ASN A 2 -3.04 -15.64 -1.96
N PRO A 3 -1.92 -15.88 -1.26
CA PRO A 3 -1.73 -15.45 0.12
C PRO A 3 -2.11 -13.97 0.30
N ARG A 4 -2.44 -13.58 1.53
CA ARG A 4 -2.78 -12.20 1.90
C ARG A 4 -1.77 -11.66 2.92
N VAL A 5 -1.66 -10.34 3.02
CA VAL A 5 -0.82 -9.70 4.02
C VAL A 5 -1.47 -9.90 5.39
N LYS A 6 -0.76 -10.53 6.32
CA LYS A 6 -1.23 -10.78 7.68
C LYS A 6 -0.77 -9.68 8.63
N GLU A 7 0.49 -9.29 8.52
CA GLU A 7 1.12 -8.32 9.43
C GLU A 7 2.24 -7.57 8.69
N ILE A 8 2.40 -6.28 8.97
CA ILE A 8 3.57 -5.51 8.55
C ILE A 8 4.63 -5.64 9.64
N LEU A 9 5.78 -6.21 9.29
CA LEU A 9 6.91 -6.41 10.21
C LEU A 9 7.81 -5.17 10.25
N SER A 10 8.02 -4.53 9.10
CA SER A 10 8.73 -3.25 8.99
C SER A 10 8.24 -2.46 7.79
N ALA A 11 8.31 -1.14 7.90
CA ALA A 11 8.04 -0.20 6.81
C ALA A 11 9.18 0.82 6.77
N GLU A 12 10.01 0.71 5.75
CA GLU A 12 11.07 1.66 5.43
C GLU A 12 10.68 2.43 4.17
N PRO A 13 11.18 3.65 3.94
CA PRO A 13 10.88 4.40 2.73
C PRO A 13 11.04 3.58 1.44
N PHE A 14 9.86 3.34 0.85
CA PHE A 14 9.48 2.53 -0.31
C PHE A 14 9.63 1.01 -0.23
N VAL A 15 9.94 0.45 0.94
CA VAL A 15 10.05 -1.00 1.12
C VAL A 15 9.25 -1.43 2.35
N ILE A 16 8.35 -2.41 2.16
CA ILE A 16 7.58 -2.99 3.26
C ILE A 16 7.90 -4.48 3.35
N THR A 17 8.27 -4.92 4.55
CA THR A 17 8.41 -6.32 4.89
C THR A 17 7.16 -6.77 5.64
N SER A 18 6.50 -7.81 5.14
CA SER A 18 5.25 -8.30 5.71
C SER A 18 5.23 -9.81 5.86
N LEU A 19 4.54 -10.30 6.89
CA LEU A 19 4.18 -11.69 7.08
C LEU A 19 2.89 -11.96 6.31
N TRP A 20 2.84 -13.07 5.58
CA TRP A 20 1.70 -13.47 4.76
C TRP A 20 0.96 -14.66 5.36
N THR A 21 -0.29 -14.88 4.92
CA THR A 21 -1.13 -15.99 5.39
C THR A 21 -0.57 -17.38 5.07
N ASP A 22 0.40 -17.50 4.16
CA ASP A 22 1.15 -18.74 3.91
C ASP A 22 2.32 -18.96 4.90
N GLY A 23 2.45 -18.09 5.90
CA GLY A 23 3.52 -18.12 6.90
C GLY A 23 4.85 -17.59 6.38
N LYS A 24 4.93 -17.10 5.14
CA LYS A 24 6.16 -16.57 4.56
C LYS A 24 6.29 -15.09 4.83
N VAL A 25 7.52 -14.67 5.10
CA VAL A 25 7.88 -13.25 5.09
C VAL A 25 8.24 -12.87 3.66
N ARG A 26 7.72 -11.72 3.23
CA ARG A 26 7.98 -11.20 1.89
C ARG A 26 8.29 -9.72 1.96
N VAL A 27 9.13 -9.28 1.02
CA VAL A 27 9.52 -7.89 0.83
C VAL A 27 8.86 -7.36 -0.43
N THR A 28 8.15 -6.26 -0.30
CA THR A 28 7.54 -5.52 -1.41
C THR A 28 8.27 -4.19 -1.57
N ASP A 29 8.95 -4.01 -2.71
CA ASP A 29 9.58 -2.76 -3.11
C ASP A 29 8.57 -1.92 -3.90
N PHE A 30 7.95 -0.98 -3.19
CA PHE A 30 7.04 0.00 -3.75
C PHE A 30 7.76 1.06 -4.57
N GLY A 31 9.09 1.19 -4.47
CA GLY A 31 9.85 2.14 -5.27
C GLY A 31 9.75 1.82 -6.76
N LYS A 32 9.82 0.54 -7.12
CA LYS A 32 9.59 0.08 -8.50
C LYS A 32 8.14 0.27 -8.94
N PHE A 33 7.21 -0.09 -8.07
CA PHE A 33 5.77 0.01 -8.35
C PHE A 33 5.32 1.48 -8.52
N LEU A 34 5.83 2.38 -7.67
CA LEU A 34 5.47 3.80 -7.67
C LEU A 34 6.28 4.64 -8.67
N ALA A 35 7.32 4.08 -9.28
CA ALA A 35 8.13 4.77 -10.27
C ALA A 35 7.31 5.27 -11.46
N GLU A 36 6.32 4.49 -11.90
CA GLU A 36 5.42 4.84 -13.00
C GLU A 36 4.52 6.06 -12.67
N TYR A 37 4.34 6.35 -11.38
CA TYR A 37 3.46 7.42 -10.91
C TYR A 37 4.21 8.71 -10.52
N ARG A 38 5.55 8.70 -10.51
CA ARG A 38 6.38 9.88 -10.17
C ARG A 38 6.15 11.12 -11.07
N GLY A 39 5.52 10.95 -12.23
CA GLY A 39 5.17 12.06 -13.14
C GLY A 39 3.70 12.53 -13.07
N SER A 40 2.84 11.78 -12.38
CA SER A 40 1.39 12.05 -12.33
C SER A 40 1.07 12.85 -11.07
N GLY A 41 1.35 14.15 -11.07
CA GLY A 41 1.19 15.05 -9.91
C GLY A 41 -0.23 15.19 -9.34
N LYS A 42 -1.24 14.58 -9.98
CA LYS A 42 -2.63 14.51 -9.48
C LYS A 42 -3.00 13.14 -8.90
N SER A 43 -2.10 12.17 -8.93
CA SER A 43 -2.40 10.83 -8.47
C SER A 43 -2.31 10.76 -6.94
N PRO A 44 -3.22 10.05 -6.25
CA PRO A 44 -3.08 9.74 -4.82
C PRO A 44 -1.74 9.12 -4.45
N PHE A 45 -1.12 8.40 -5.40
CA PHE A 45 0.20 7.81 -5.27
C PHE A 45 1.31 8.85 -5.02
N ALA A 46 1.11 10.12 -5.40
CA ALA A 46 2.05 11.21 -5.15
C ALA A 46 2.22 11.51 -3.65
N LYS A 47 1.18 11.27 -2.83
CA LYS A 47 1.27 11.49 -1.37
C LYS A 47 2.13 10.41 -0.71
N ILE A 48 1.90 9.14 -1.04
CA ILE A 48 2.72 8.03 -0.50
C ILE A 48 4.13 7.99 -1.09
N LEU A 49 4.42 8.78 -2.14
CA LEU A 49 5.79 9.04 -2.60
C LEU A 49 6.59 9.93 -1.63
N GLN A 50 5.97 10.45 -0.56
CA GLN A 50 6.69 11.10 0.54
C GLN A 50 7.12 10.04 1.57
N PRO A 51 8.42 9.91 1.90
CA PRO A 51 8.92 8.93 2.87
C PRO A 51 8.18 8.95 4.21
N ASP A 52 7.92 10.13 4.75
CA ASP A 52 7.25 10.31 6.05
C ASP A 52 5.79 9.84 6.06
N ILE A 53 5.14 9.87 4.89
CA ILE A 53 3.80 9.31 4.71
C ILE A 53 3.88 7.81 4.46
N PHE A 54 4.85 7.37 3.65
CA PHE A 54 5.01 5.96 3.29
C PHE A 54 5.18 5.06 4.52
N ILE A 55 5.98 5.47 5.50
CA ILE A 55 6.21 4.69 6.72
C ILE A 55 4.97 4.54 7.61
N GLN A 56 3.91 5.31 7.37
CA GLN A 56 2.63 5.22 8.09
C GLN A 56 1.71 4.12 7.55
N ALA A 57 2.23 3.25 6.67
CA ALA A 57 1.51 2.11 6.11
C ALA A 57 0.88 1.25 7.22
N LYS A 58 -0.37 0.85 7.01
CA LYS A 58 -1.12 -0.06 7.88
C LYS A 58 -1.59 -1.26 7.08
N THR A 59 -2.03 -2.29 7.78
CA THR A 59 -2.69 -3.45 7.16
C THR A 59 -4.02 -3.70 7.84
N ASP A 60 -5.00 -4.16 7.06
CA ASP A 60 -6.30 -4.65 7.51
C ASP A 60 -6.35 -6.19 7.56
N GLU A 61 -5.18 -6.83 7.75
CA GLU A 61 -4.97 -8.29 7.69
C GLU A 61 -5.30 -8.91 6.33
N ARG A 62 -5.38 -8.07 5.29
CA ARG A 62 -5.55 -8.51 3.89
C ARG A 62 -4.64 -7.77 2.94
N THR A 63 -4.55 -6.46 3.10
CA THR A 63 -3.91 -5.49 2.20
C THR A 63 -2.95 -4.58 2.94
N ILE A 64 -2.25 -3.72 2.20
CA ILE A 64 -1.47 -2.62 2.76
C ILE A 64 -2.17 -1.33 2.33
N LEU A 65 -2.42 -0.45 3.30
CA LEU A 65 -3.17 0.78 3.11
C LEU A 65 -2.58 1.97 3.84
N TRP A 66 -2.85 3.16 3.31
CA TRP A 66 -2.55 4.45 3.92
C TRP A 66 -3.85 5.23 4.11
N GLY A 67 -4.12 5.70 5.33
CA GLY A 67 -5.33 6.47 5.64
C GLY A 67 -5.30 7.88 5.03
N ASP A 68 -6.47 8.46 4.75
CA ASP A 68 -6.67 9.86 4.34
C ASP A 68 -5.89 10.29 3.09
N MET A 69 -5.65 9.35 2.17
CA MET A 69 -4.86 9.59 0.96
C MET A 69 -5.72 10.05 -0.22
N THR A 70 -6.97 9.61 -0.29
CA THR A 70 -7.92 9.93 -1.36
C THR A 70 -9.19 10.58 -0.82
N GLU A 71 -10.00 11.12 -1.73
CA GLU A 71 -11.36 11.57 -1.43
C GLU A 71 -12.31 10.73 -2.29
N MET A 72 -13.36 10.22 -1.68
CA MET A 72 -14.44 9.49 -2.34
C MET A 72 -15.74 10.28 -2.18
N GLU A 73 -16.56 10.35 -3.22
CA GLU A 73 -17.89 10.93 -3.13
C GLU A 73 -18.84 9.91 -2.50
N ASP A 74 -19.41 10.28 -1.35
CA ASP A 74 -20.45 9.53 -0.65
C ASP A 74 -21.80 9.70 -1.36
N TYR A 75 -22.78 8.85 -1.04
CA TYR A 75 -24.10 8.84 -1.69
C TYR A 75 -24.86 10.18 -1.58
N ASP A 76 -24.51 11.01 -0.58
CA ASP A 76 -25.05 12.35 -0.37
C ASP A 76 -24.27 13.46 -1.12
N GLY A 77 -23.33 13.10 -1.99
CA GLY A 77 -22.48 14.03 -2.74
C GLY A 77 -21.37 14.67 -1.91
N LYS A 78 -21.11 14.18 -0.69
CA LYS A 78 -20.03 14.66 0.18
C LYS A 78 -18.72 13.94 -0.14
N LEU A 79 -17.63 14.69 -0.28
CA LEU A 79 -16.30 14.11 -0.34
C LEU A 79 -15.89 13.66 1.07
N ILE A 80 -15.69 12.35 1.23
CA ILE A 80 -15.17 11.74 2.45
C ILE A 80 -13.73 11.24 2.21
N PRO A 81 -12.84 11.36 3.22
CA PRO A 81 -11.50 10.82 3.10
C PRO A 81 -11.57 9.29 2.97
N ALA A 82 -10.82 8.77 2.00
CA ALA A 82 -10.71 7.35 1.73
C ALA A 82 -9.24 6.89 1.87
N PRO A 83 -9.02 5.66 2.33
CA PRO A 83 -7.69 5.09 2.35
C PRO A 83 -7.23 4.79 0.92
N LEU A 84 -5.91 4.80 0.73
CA LEU A 84 -5.29 4.23 -0.45
C LEU A 84 -4.77 2.85 -0.10
N ASP A 85 -5.45 1.82 -0.59
CA ASP A 85 -5.07 0.42 -0.42
C ASP A 85 -4.49 -0.17 -1.71
N PHE A 86 -3.63 -1.17 -1.56
CA PHE A 86 -3.15 -1.97 -2.67
C PHE A 86 -3.77 -3.35 -2.67
N CYS A 87 -4.28 -3.72 -3.84
CA CYS A 87 -4.83 -5.04 -4.08
C CYS A 87 -3.82 -6.12 -3.65
N PRO A 88 -4.23 -7.11 -2.85
CA PRO A 88 -3.31 -8.10 -2.29
C PRO A 88 -2.70 -9.00 -3.36
N ASP A 89 -3.40 -9.20 -4.48
CA ASP A 89 -2.87 -9.94 -5.61
C ASP A 89 -1.74 -9.18 -6.33
N VAL A 90 -1.83 -7.86 -6.42
CA VAL A 90 -0.75 -6.99 -6.94
C VAL A 90 0.43 -6.99 -5.98
N LEU A 91 0.16 -6.86 -4.68
CA LEU A 91 1.20 -6.95 -3.65
C LEU A 91 1.95 -8.29 -3.75
N PHE A 92 1.23 -9.38 -3.95
CA PHE A 92 1.83 -10.71 -4.02
C PHE A 92 2.75 -10.85 -5.23
N GLN A 93 2.29 -10.42 -6.40
CA GLN A 93 3.05 -10.46 -7.65
C GLN A 93 4.33 -9.61 -7.58
N ASN A 94 4.29 -8.49 -6.87
CA ASN A 94 5.42 -7.57 -6.71
C ASN A 94 6.23 -7.82 -5.42
N SER A 95 5.93 -8.89 -4.69
CA SER A 95 6.65 -9.29 -3.49
C SER A 95 7.66 -10.39 -3.80
N THR A 96 8.79 -10.35 -3.11
CA THR A 96 9.80 -11.42 -3.14
C THR A 96 9.90 -12.06 -1.77
N PRO A 97 10.06 -13.40 -1.67
CA PRO A 97 10.34 -14.04 -0.39
C PRO A 97 11.61 -13.44 0.23
N ALA A 98 11.53 -13.11 1.53
CA ALA A 98 12.67 -12.62 2.31
C ALA A 98 13.66 -13.74 2.64
#